data_AF-A0AAF0E263-F1
#
_entry.id   AF-A0AAF0E263-F1
#
_cell.length_a   1.000
_cell.length_b   1.000
_cell.length_c   1.000
_cell.angle_alpha   90.00
_cell.angle_beta   90.00
_cell.angle_gamma   90.00
#
_symmetry.space_group_name_H-M   'P 1'
#
loop_
_entity.id
_entity.type
_entity.pdbx_description
1 polymer ?
#
loop_
_entity_poly.entity_id
_entity_poly.type
_entity_poly.pdbx_seq_one_letter_code
_entity_poly.pdbx_strand_id
1 'polypeptide(L)'
;MASDALTFEELRDLFVARGYHKTPLSLDGLPDKSRAVLLDVLRALVREHDEEAAVQAQLLARNRELEHSVQRTQRHTRQASEQTHSTEARLHAAETQLESAQRALRAEQAAHRTTREQLARTRREMQHIKAGAAQHRTVTERGAERLRDRMASATLSNLKALVPDIRIASPAFVAKAGVAEAGAEQQLAAAEQRSAALMEGTHALKQLAVDALDALHQADVRLQKILDVEAPREARPRVRADAPDVAHIFPPLRPLVTDDTEETHPARRRLWTLSRALQEHVAQLSQWAAARHVRRDAQSELAAVEAELGEVEAQLGGGGVRDEGGGVGADVFDSSETKRRRVSD
;
A
#
# COMPACT_ATOMS: atom_id res chain seq x y z
N MET A 1 -73.96 24.46 23.55
CA MET A 1 -74.06 23.01 23.32
C MET A 1 -75.52 22.66 23.57
N ALA A 2 -76.26 22.39 22.50
CA ALA A 2 -77.70 22.22 22.54
C ALA A 2 -78.07 21.05 23.46
N SER A 3 -78.88 21.32 24.48
CA SER A 3 -79.51 20.30 25.30
C SER A 3 -80.61 19.63 24.49
N ASP A 4 -80.24 18.68 23.63
CA ASP A 4 -81.23 17.76 23.06
C ASP A 4 -81.75 16.91 24.20
N ALA A 5 -82.91 17.30 24.72
CA ALA A 5 -83.60 16.60 25.78
C ALA A 5 -84.21 15.32 25.19
N LEU A 6 -83.37 14.28 25.03
CA LEU A 6 -83.79 12.95 24.60
C LEU A 6 -85.05 12.54 25.38
N THR A 7 -86.09 12.22 24.63
CA THR A 7 -87.37 11.75 25.17
C THR A 7 -87.19 10.36 25.77
N PHE A 8 -88.12 9.93 26.63
CA PHE A 8 -88.03 8.61 27.26
C PHE A 8 -88.00 7.47 26.24
N GLU A 9 -88.74 7.59 25.14
CA GLU A 9 -88.81 6.59 24.09
C GLU A 9 -87.47 6.48 23.36
N GLU A 10 -86.84 7.62 23.05
CA GLU A 10 -85.50 7.65 22.46
C GLU A 10 -84.47 7.04 23.40
N LEU A 11 -84.51 7.34 24.71
CA LEU A 11 -83.62 6.73 25.70
C LEU A 11 -83.83 5.21 25.76
N ARG A 12 -85.08 4.75 25.86
CA ARG A 12 -85.44 3.33 25.88
C ARG A 12 -84.88 2.60 24.66
N ASP A 13 -85.03 3.18 23.48
CA ASP A 13 -84.55 2.60 22.23
C ASP A 13 -83.01 2.60 22.17
N LEU A 14 -82.36 3.65 22.71
CA LEU A 14 -80.90 3.77 22.85
C LEU A 14 -80.32 2.69 23.78
N PHE A 15 -80.99 2.43 24.91
CA PHE A 15 -80.53 1.41 25.83
C PHE A 15 -80.72 -0.02 25.30
N VAL A 16 -81.81 -0.26 24.56
CA VAL A 16 -82.03 -1.55 23.88
C VAL A 16 -81.02 -1.74 22.74
N ALA A 17 -80.76 -0.71 21.93
CA ALA A 17 -79.79 -0.75 20.84
C ALA A 17 -78.35 -0.97 21.32
N ARG A 18 -77.98 -0.39 22.48
CA ARG A 18 -76.68 -0.61 23.12
C ARG A 18 -76.62 -1.91 23.95
N GLY A 19 -77.75 -2.62 24.11
CA GLY A 19 -77.81 -3.93 24.74
C GLY A 19 -77.73 -3.91 26.27
N TYR A 20 -77.95 -2.76 26.92
CA TYR A 20 -77.90 -2.64 28.38
C TYR A 20 -79.04 -3.40 29.08
N HIS A 21 -80.16 -3.62 28.40
CA HIS A 21 -81.25 -4.45 28.88
C HIS A 21 -82.04 -5.09 27.73
N LYS A 22 -82.55 -6.29 27.97
CA LYS A 22 -83.31 -7.09 26.99
C LYS A 22 -84.81 -6.81 27.00
N THR A 23 -85.31 -6.15 28.04
CA THR A 23 -86.73 -5.86 28.26
C THR A 23 -86.96 -4.34 28.23
N PRO A 24 -87.94 -3.83 27.47
CA PRO A 24 -88.21 -2.41 27.39
C PRO A 24 -88.63 -1.87 28.75
N LEU A 25 -87.91 -0.86 29.24
CA LEU A 25 -88.26 -0.16 30.48
C LEU A 25 -89.64 0.49 30.32
N SER A 26 -90.56 0.21 31.25
CA SER A 26 -91.88 0.83 31.34
C SER A 26 -91.94 1.77 32.55
N LEU A 27 -92.48 2.97 32.37
CA LEU A 27 -92.69 3.96 33.45
C LEU A 27 -94.13 3.96 33.98
N ASP A 28 -94.92 2.95 33.65
CA ASP A 28 -96.34 2.88 33.99
C ASP A 28 -96.50 2.78 35.52
N GLY A 29 -97.21 3.76 36.10
CA GLY A 29 -97.52 3.82 37.54
C GLY A 29 -96.61 4.72 38.39
N LEU A 30 -95.61 5.40 37.82
CA LEU A 30 -94.78 6.36 38.57
C LEU A 30 -95.41 7.78 38.61
N PRO A 31 -95.32 8.50 39.74
CA PRO A 31 -95.74 9.91 39.81
C PRO A 31 -94.80 10.80 38.97
N ASP A 32 -95.37 11.84 38.34
CA ASP A 32 -94.67 12.70 37.36
C ASP A 32 -93.35 13.31 37.88
N LYS A 33 -93.29 13.64 39.17
CA LYS A 33 -92.07 14.15 39.82
C LYS A 33 -90.95 13.11 39.87
N SER A 34 -91.28 11.87 40.25
CA SER A 34 -90.31 10.77 40.27
C SER A 34 -89.90 10.35 38.86
N ARG A 35 -90.82 10.46 37.89
CA ARG A 35 -90.54 10.23 36.47
C ARG A 35 -89.52 11.22 35.92
N ALA A 36 -89.66 12.50 36.22
CA ALA A 36 -88.70 13.53 35.79
C ALA A 36 -87.30 13.30 36.37
N VAL A 37 -87.21 13.01 37.67
CA VAL A 37 -85.93 12.68 38.34
C VAL A 37 -85.29 11.44 37.73
N LEU A 38 -86.06 10.40 37.46
CA LEU A 38 -85.53 9.16 36.88
C LEU A 38 -85.05 9.37 35.43
N LEU A 39 -85.72 10.21 34.64
CA LEU A 39 -85.24 10.61 33.32
C LEU A 39 -83.93 11.39 33.39
N ASP A 40 -83.80 12.32 34.33
CA ASP A 40 -82.57 13.10 34.51
C ASP A 40 -81.42 12.23 34.97
N VAL A 41 -81.66 11.25 35.85
CA VAL A 41 -80.67 10.24 36.25
C VAL A 41 -80.28 9.35 35.07
N LEU A 42 -81.24 8.86 34.27
CA LEU A 42 -80.94 8.05 33.07
C LEU A 42 -80.13 8.84 32.05
N ARG A 43 -80.42 10.14 31.86
CA ARG A 43 -79.64 11.02 30.99
C ARG A 43 -78.23 11.25 31.52
N ALA A 44 -78.08 11.45 32.84
CA ALA A 44 -76.78 11.59 33.47
C ALA A 44 -75.94 10.32 33.30
N LEU A 45 -76.54 9.14 33.51
CA LEU A 45 -75.87 7.84 33.32
C LEU A 45 -75.45 7.59 31.87
N VAL A 46 -76.29 7.94 30.89
CA VAL A 46 -75.91 7.81 29.46
C VAL A 46 -74.74 8.74 29.11
N ARG A 47 -74.76 9.99 29.62
CA ARG A 47 -73.67 10.94 29.40
C ARG A 47 -72.37 10.48 30.05
N GLU A 48 -72.43 10.04 31.31
CA GLU A 48 -71.27 9.50 32.03
C GLU A 48 -70.68 8.29 31.27
N HIS A 49 -71.52 7.38 30.79
CA HIS A 49 -71.04 6.25 30.00
C HIS A 49 -70.46 6.68 28.63
N ASP A 50 -71.04 7.67 27.96
CA ASP A 50 -70.49 8.20 26.70
C ASP A 50 -69.11 8.84 26.93
N GLU A 51 -68.94 9.56 28.05
CA GLU A 51 -67.65 10.11 28.47
C GLU A 51 -66.65 9.01 28.80
N GLU A 52 -67.05 7.97 29.55
CA GLU A 52 -66.21 6.80 29.83
C GLU A 52 -65.78 6.08 28.56
N ALA A 53 -66.69 5.86 27.61
CA ALA A 53 -66.39 5.22 26.33
C ALA A 53 -65.43 6.07 25.48
N ALA A 54 -65.59 7.40 25.50
CA ALA A 54 -64.66 8.31 24.84
C ALA A 54 -63.27 8.27 25.47
N VAL A 55 -63.18 8.25 26.81
CA VAL A 55 -61.90 8.12 27.54
C VAL A 55 -61.26 6.77 27.25
N GLN A 56 -62.01 5.67 27.26
CA GLN A 56 -61.49 4.35 26.91
C GLN A 56 -60.96 4.32 25.47
N ALA A 57 -61.67 4.91 24.52
CA ALA A 57 -61.22 5.00 23.13
C ALA A 57 -59.91 5.82 23.00
N GLN A 58 -59.80 6.95 23.71
CA GLN A 58 -58.59 7.77 23.75
C GLN A 58 -57.41 7.02 24.39
N LEU A 59 -57.65 6.31 25.50
CA LEU A 59 -56.62 5.51 26.16
C LEU A 59 -56.15 4.36 25.28
N LEU A 60 -57.06 3.67 24.57
CA LEU A 60 -56.70 2.61 23.63
C LEU A 60 -55.90 3.16 22.43
N ALA A 61 -56.29 4.32 21.90
CA ALA A 61 -55.54 4.98 20.82
C ALA A 61 -54.12 5.34 21.29
N ARG A 62 -53.99 5.98 22.45
CA ARG A 62 -52.70 6.34 23.04
C ARG A 62 -51.85 5.12 23.37
N ASN A 63 -52.47 4.03 23.83
CA ASN A 63 -51.75 2.79 24.10
C ASN A 63 -51.15 2.21 22.81
N ARG A 64 -51.93 2.14 21.72
CA ARG A 64 -51.42 1.72 20.41
C ARG A 64 -50.28 2.61 19.91
N GLU A 65 -50.41 3.93 20.06
CA GLU A 65 -49.34 4.87 19.70
C GLU A 65 -48.06 4.64 20.49
N LEU A 66 -48.18 4.42 21.80
CA LEU A 66 -47.05 4.11 22.68
C LEU A 66 -46.41 2.76 22.31
N GLU A 67 -47.20 1.73 22.04
CA GLU A 67 -46.71 0.44 21.57
C GLU A 67 -45.94 0.58 20.24
N HIS A 68 -46.47 1.33 19.29
CA HIS A 68 -45.77 1.62 18.03
C HIS A 68 -44.50 2.44 18.24
N SER A 69 -44.51 3.41 19.17
CA SER A 69 -43.32 4.18 19.54
C SER A 69 -42.25 3.29 20.14
N VAL A 70 -42.62 2.42 21.09
CA VAL A 70 -41.71 1.45 21.73
C VAL A 70 -41.15 0.46 20.70
N GLN A 71 -41.97 -0.04 19.78
CA GLN A 71 -41.47 -0.93 18.73
C GLN A 71 -40.48 -0.22 17.80
N ARG A 72 -40.72 1.07 17.47
CA ARG A 72 -39.78 1.87 16.67
C ARG A 72 -38.46 2.11 17.40
N THR A 73 -38.51 2.51 18.67
CA THR A 73 -37.28 2.74 19.46
C THR A 73 -36.50 1.45 19.65
N GLN A 74 -37.17 0.31 19.90
CA GLN A 74 -36.51 -1.00 19.98
C GLN A 74 -35.85 -1.43 18.68
N ARG A 75 -36.46 -1.17 17.51
CA ARG A 75 -35.83 -1.44 16.21
C ARG A 75 -34.61 -0.55 16.01
N HIS A 76 -34.73 0.73 16.36
CA HIS A 76 -33.62 1.68 16.23
C HIS A 76 -32.44 1.32 17.15
N THR A 77 -32.69 0.94 18.40
CA THR A 77 -31.62 0.52 19.32
C THR A 77 -30.94 -0.77 18.89
N ARG A 78 -31.69 -1.74 18.35
CA ARG A 78 -31.11 -2.96 17.75
C ARG A 78 -30.22 -2.62 16.57
N GLN A 79 -30.71 -1.81 15.63
CA GLN A 79 -29.92 -1.38 14.49
C GLN A 79 -28.66 -0.62 14.91
N ALA A 80 -28.75 0.27 15.91
CA ALA A 80 -27.61 0.97 16.47
C ALA A 80 -26.59 -0.02 17.07
N SER A 81 -27.05 -1.03 17.82
CA SER A 81 -26.14 -2.05 18.39
C SER A 81 -25.46 -2.92 17.33
N GLU A 82 -26.15 -3.24 16.23
CA GLU A 82 -25.55 -3.96 15.10
C GLU A 82 -24.50 -3.09 14.39
N GLN A 83 -24.77 -1.80 14.24
CA GLN A 83 -23.81 -0.84 13.68
C GLN A 83 -22.59 -0.72 14.59
N THR A 84 -22.75 -0.59 15.91
CA THR A 84 -21.61 -0.52 16.83
C THR A 84 -20.75 -1.78 16.75
N HIS A 85 -21.36 -2.97 16.77
CA HIS A 85 -20.62 -4.23 16.61
C HIS A 85 -19.89 -4.33 15.26
N SER A 86 -20.50 -3.83 14.18
CA SER A 86 -19.84 -3.79 12.88
C SER A 86 -18.63 -2.84 12.86
N THR A 87 -18.72 -1.69 13.54
CA THR A 87 -17.62 -0.73 13.65
C THR A 87 -16.51 -1.24 14.56
N GLU A 88 -16.84 -1.91 15.67
CA GLU A 88 -15.90 -2.57 16.57
C GLU A 88 -15.12 -3.68 15.83
N ALA A 89 -15.81 -4.50 15.03
CA ALA A 89 -15.15 -5.52 14.21
C ALA A 89 -14.19 -4.91 13.17
N ARG A 90 -14.57 -3.80 12.54
CA ARG A 90 -13.70 -3.07 11.59
C ARG A 90 -12.49 -2.45 12.32
N LEU A 91 -12.70 -1.91 13.52
CA LEU A 91 -11.63 -1.35 14.35
C LEU A 91 -10.61 -2.43 14.73
N HIS A 92 -11.06 -3.60 15.21
CA HIS A 92 -10.16 -4.71 15.50
C HIS A 92 -9.43 -5.25 14.26
N ALA A 93 -10.09 -5.29 13.10
CA ALA A 93 -9.43 -5.64 11.85
C ALA A 93 -8.34 -4.63 11.47
N ALA A 94 -8.58 -3.32 11.69
CA ALA A 94 -7.59 -2.28 11.44
C ALA A 94 -6.43 -2.33 12.46
N GLU A 95 -6.71 -2.59 13.73
CA GLU A 95 -5.69 -2.77 14.78
C GLU A 95 -4.76 -3.95 14.48
N THR A 96 -5.32 -5.09 14.11
CA THR A 96 -4.52 -6.28 13.75
C THR A 96 -3.67 -6.03 12.49
N GLN A 97 -4.20 -5.31 11.50
CA GLN A 97 -3.43 -4.88 10.34
C GLN A 97 -2.29 -3.92 10.73
N LEU A 98 -2.56 -2.94 11.60
CA LEU A 98 -1.56 -2.01 12.10
C LEU A 98 -0.44 -2.74 12.85
N GLU A 99 -0.79 -3.66 13.75
CA GLU A 99 0.19 -4.48 14.46
C GLU A 99 1.05 -5.31 13.49
N SER A 100 0.44 -5.91 12.46
CA SER A 100 1.17 -6.68 11.46
C SER A 100 2.16 -5.81 10.66
N ALA A 101 1.73 -4.60 10.26
CA ALA A 101 2.57 -3.64 9.56
C ALA A 101 3.71 -3.13 10.46
N GLN A 102 3.45 -2.90 11.74
CA GLN A 102 4.48 -2.52 12.71
C GLN A 102 5.51 -3.66 12.92
N ARG A 103 5.06 -4.92 12.96
CA ARG A 103 5.98 -6.08 13.04
C ARG A 103 6.85 -6.16 11.78
N ALA A 104 6.26 -6.00 10.60
CA ALA A 104 7.00 -5.99 9.33
C ALA A 104 8.04 -4.85 9.28
N LEU A 105 7.65 -3.63 9.69
CA LEU A 105 8.56 -2.49 9.76
C LEU A 105 9.75 -2.76 10.69
N ARG A 106 9.51 -3.34 11.87
CA ARG A 106 10.58 -3.70 12.82
C ARG A 106 11.52 -4.76 12.23
N ALA A 107 10.98 -5.75 11.52
CA ALA A 107 11.78 -6.77 10.83
C ALA A 107 12.66 -6.16 9.73
N GLU A 108 12.11 -5.27 8.90
CA GLU A 108 12.86 -4.54 7.86
C GLU A 108 13.95 -3.65 8.46
N GLN A 109 13.65 -2.93 9.54
CA GLN A 109 14.67 -2.13 10.24
C GLN A 109 15.80 -3.00 10.80
N ALA A 110 15.50 -4.20 11.31
CA ALA A 110 16.51 -5.14 11.75
C ALA A 110 17.34 -5.66 10.56
N ALA A 111 16.71 -6.03 9.46
CA ALA A 111 17.39 -6.45 8.22
C ALA A 111 18.28 -5.35 7.63
N HIS A 112 17.85 -4.08 7.66
CA HIS A 112 18.67 -2.95 7.25
C HIS A 112 19.91 -2.75 8.15
N ARG A 113 19.78 -2.96 9.46
CA ARG A 113 20.94 -2.89 10.37
C ARG A 113 21.93 -4.01 10.07
N THR A 114 21.47 -5.24 9.91
CA THR A 114 22.36 -6.38 9.63
C THR A 114 23.06 -6.24 8.28
N THR A 115 22.34 -5.84 7.24
CA THR A 115 22.92 -5.59 5.90
C THR A 115 23.92 -4.44 5.94
N ARG A 116 23.66 -3.35 6.68
CA ARG A 116 24.62 -2.25 6.87
C ARG A 116 25.89 -2.72 7.57
N GLU A 117 25.78 -3.59 8.57
CA GLU A 117 26.93 -4.20 9.24
C GLU A 117 27.72 -5.11 8.29
N GLN A 118 27.04 -5.93 7.48
CA GLN A 118 27.68 -6.78 6.46
C GLN A 118 28.40 -5.96 5.40
N LEU A 119 27.79 -4.86 4.92
CA LEU A 119 28.43 -3.93 3.99
C LEU A 119 29.67 -3.26 4.61
N ALA A 120 29.63 -2.92 5.90
CA ALA A 120 30.81 -2.39 6.60
C ALA A 120 31.93 -3.44 6.70
N ARG A 121 31.60 -4.70 6.99
CA ARG A 121 32.56 -5.82 7.04
C ARG A 121 33.20 -6.08 5.69
N THR A 122 32.40 -6.22 4.64
CA THR A 122 32.89 -6.45 3.26
C THR A 122 33.74 -5.29 2.74
N ARG A 123 33.43 -4.04 3.09
CA ARG A 123 34.29 -2.88 2.78
C ARG A 123 35.66 -2.99 3.45
N ARG A 124 35.72 -3.40 4.72
CA ARG A 124 36.99 -3.62 5.44
C ARG A 124 37.78 -4.77 4.83
N GLU A 125 37.13 -5.87 4.50
CA GLU A 125 37.74 -7.02 3.82
C GLU A 125 38.31 -6.63 2.46
N MET A 126 37.55 -5.86 1.66
CA MET A 126 38.04 -5.34 0.37
C MET A 126 39.27 -4.43 0.56
N GLN A 127 39.27 -3.55 1.56
CA GLN A 127 40.42 -2.70 1.86
C GLN A 127 41.65 -3.55 2.24
N HIS A 128 41.46 -4.60 3.05
CA HIS A 128 42.51 -5.54 3.41
C HIS A 128 43.06 -6.28 2.18
N ILE A 129 42.19 -6.78 1.29
CA ILE A 129 42.60 -7.43 0.04
C ILE A 129 43.38 -6.46 -0.86
N LYS A 130 42.92 -5.20 -0.98
CA LYS A 130 43.62 -4.17 -1.76
C LYS A 130 45.02 -3.90 -1.20
N ALA A 131 45.15 -3.76 0.11
CA ALA A 131 46.44 -3.57 0.77
C ALA A 131 47.37 -4.79 0.55
N GLY A 132 46.84 -6.02 0.72
CA GLY A 132 47.59 -7.25 0.47
C GLY A 132 48.02 -7.41 -0.99
N ALA A 133 47.17 -7.07 -1.95
CA ALA A 133 47.50 -7.10 -3.36
C ALA A 133 48.58 -6.06 -3.72
N ALA A 134 48.51 -4.85 -3.17
CA ALA A 134 49.55 -3.84 -3.33
C ALA A 134 50.89 -4.30 -2.75
N GLN A 135 50.88 -4.89 -1.55
CA GLN A 135 52.08 -5.47 -0.94
C GLN A 135 52.66 -6.59 -1.79
N HIS A 136 51.83 -7.55 -2.24
CA HIS A 136 52.26 -8.64 -3.11
C HIS A 136 52.91 -8.12 -4.39
N ARG A 137 52.31 -7.11 -5.05
CA ARG A 137 52.90 -6.46 -6.23
C ARG A 137 54.29 -5.91 -5.94
N THR A 138 54.45 -5.11 -4.88
CA THR A 138 55.78 -4.56 -4.51
C THR A 138 56.81 -5.64 -4.17
N VAL A 139 56.39 -6.74 -3.53
CA VAL A 139 57.28 -7.87 -3.23
C VAL A 139 57.69 -8.59 -4.51
N THR A 140 56.76 -8.82 -5.44
CA THR A 140 57.06 -9.44 -6.74
C THR A 140 57.94 -8.56 -7.62
N GLU A 141 57.75 -7.24 -7.61
CA GLU A 141 58.59 -6.28 -8.33
C GLU A 141 60.04 -6.32 -7.82
N ARG A 142 60.23 -6.23 -6.49
CA ARG A 142 61.55 -6.38 -5.85
C ARG A 142 62.18 -7.74 -6.11
N GLY A 143 61.38 -8.81 -6.15
CA GLY A 143 61.85 -10.16 -6.50
C GLY A 143 62.33 -10.24 -7.95
N ALA A 144 61.58 -9.64 -8.88
CA ALA A 144 61.94 -9.56 -10.28
C ALA A 144 63.20 -8.71 -10.51
N GLU A 145 63.36 -7.57 -9.82
CA GLU A 145 64.56 -6.75 -9.84
C GLU A 145 65.78 -7.54 -9.37
N ARG A 146 65.71 -8.21 -8.21
CA ARG A 146 66.81 -9.06 -7.71
C ARG A 146 67.17 -10.18 -8.68
N LEU A 147 66.18 -10.76 -9.37
CA LEU A 147 66.41 -11.81 -10.36
C LEU A 147 67.08 -11.24 -11.62
N ARG A 148 66.66 -10.05 -12.09
CA ARG A 148 67.32 -9.32 -13.17
C ARG A 148 68.77 -9.00 -12.81
N ASP A 149 69.04 -8.52 -11.60
CA ASP A 149 70.39 -8.21 -11.13
C ASP A 149 71.27 -9.47 -11.11
N ARG A 150 70.73 -10.61 -10.66
CA ARG A 150 71.44 -11.91 -10.70
C ARG A 150 71.70 -12.39 -12.11
N MET A 151 70.74 -12.24 -13.02
CA MET A 151 70.94 -12.60 -14.43
C MET A 151 71.94 -11.66 -15.11
N ALA A 152 71.90 -10.37 -14.82
CA ALA A 152 72.87 -9.39 -15.30
C ALA A 152 74.28 -9.70 -14.76
N SER A 153 74.42 -10.04 -13.48
CA SER A 153 75.72 -10.42 -12.92
C SER A 153 76.25 -11.74 -13.50
N ALA A 154 75.38 -12.74 -13.67
CA ALA A 154 75.73 -14.03 -14.26
C ALA A 154 76.10 -13.90 -15.75
N THR A 155 75.40 -13.06 -16.51
CA THR A 155 75.75 -12.77 -17.91
C THR A 155 77.06 -12.00 -18.00
N LEU A 156 77.30 -11.00 -17.14
CA LEU A 156 78.59 -10.30 -17.07
C LEU A 156 79.74 -11.22 -16.65
N SER A 157 79.54 -12.13 -15.70
CA SER A 157 80.57 -13.10 -15.30
C SER A 157 80.84 -14.11 -16.42
N ASN A 158 79.80 -14.55 -17.13
CA ASN A 158 79.94 -15.42 -18.28
C ASN A 158 80.66 -14.70 -19.43
N LEU A 159 80.33 -13.44 -19.72
CA LEU A 159 81.05 -12.64 -20.71
C LEU A 159 82.53 -12.50 -20.33
N LYS A 160 82.86 -12.22 -19.05
CA LYS A 160 84.26 -12.19 -18.59
C LYS A 160 84.98 -13.53 -18.73
N ALA A 161 84.27 -14.66 -18.57
CA ALA A 161 84.82 -15.99 -18.77
C ALA A 161 84.90 -16.40 -20.26
N LEU A 162 84.08 -15.79 -21.12
CA LEU A 162 83.99 -16.01 -22.57
C LEU A 162 84.74 -14.94 -23.39
N VAL A 163 85.54 -14.09 -22.77
CA VAL A 163 86.58 -13.30 -23.47
C VAL A 163 87.92 -14.03 -23.29
N PRO A 164 88.25 -15.03 -24.13
CA PRO A 164 89.63 -15.24 -24.49
C PRO A 164 90.18 -13.94 -25.08
N ASP A 165 91.48 -13.73 -24.94
CA ASP A 165 92.22 -12.70 -25.67
C ASP A 165 92.15 -13.02 -27.18
N ILE A 166 91.08 -12.60 -27.85
CA ILE A 166 90.82 -12.92 -29.26
C ILE A 166 91.65 -11.98 -30.13
N ARG A 167 92.80 -12.49 -30.59
CA ARG A 167 93.41 -12.03 -31.84
C ARG A 167 92.46 -12.35 -32.99
N ILE A 168 91.97 -11.32 -33.67
CA ILE A 168 91.06 -11.43 -34.80
C ILE A 168 91.78 -12.15 -35.96
N ALA A 169 91.38 -13.38 -36.24
CA ALA A 169 91.48 -14.00 -37.55
C ALA A 169 90.06 -14.24 -38.05
N SER A 170 89.69 -13.57 -39.14
CA SER A 170 88.43 -13.73 -39.85
C SER A 170 88.63 -14.69 -41.03
N PRO A 171 87.58 -15.26 -41.65
CA PRO A 171 86.46 -16.02 -41.09
C PRO A 171 86.29 -17.37 -41.82
N ALA A 172 85.83 -18.42 -41.16
CA ALA A 172 85.30 -19.59 -41.86
C ALA A 172 84.25 -20.29 -41.00
N PHE A 173 83.01 -20.24 -41.50
CA PHE A 173 81.91 -21.16 -41.26
C PHE A 173 81.63 -21.60 -39.82
N VAL A 174 80.46 -21.25 -39.29
CA VAL A 174 79.35 -22.19 -39.10
C VAL A 174 78.10 -21.36 -38.77
N ALA A 175 77.23 -21.21 -39.77
CA ALA A 175 75.82 -20.92 -39.52
C ALA A 175 75.20 -22.20 -38.93
N LYS A 176 75.07 -22.27 -37.60
CA LYS A 176 74.14 -23.21 -36.97
C LYS A 176 72.78 -22.53 -36.93
N ALA A 177 71.96 -22.83 -37.95
CA ALA A 177 70.52 -22.73 -37.84
C ALA A 177 70.08 -23.67 -36.70
N GLY A 178 69.82 -23.07 -35.53
CA GLY A 178 69.37 -23.75 -34.33
C GLY A 178 67.87 -23.94 -34.39
N VAL A 179 67.48 -25.18 -34.64
CA VAL A 179 66.15 -25.79 -34.48
C VAL A 179 65.46 -25.29 -33.19
N ALA A 180 64.44 -24.45 -33.33
CA ALA A 180 63.47 -24.15 -32.26
C ALA A 180 62.08 -23.74 -32.78
N GLU A 181 61.73 -24.08 -34.04
CA GLU A 181 60.47 -23.60 -34.63
C GLU A 181 59.25 -24.45 -34.24
N ALA A 182 59.40 -25.75 -33.95
CA ALA A 182 58.27 -26.62 -33.63
C ALA A 182 57.56 -26.29 -32.30
N GLY A 183 58.29 -25.75 -31.31
CA GLY A 183 57.69 -25.30 -30.04
C GLY A 183 57.18 -23.86 -30.10
N ALA A 184 57.81 -23.01 -30.92
CA ALA A 184 57.45 -21.61 -31.07
C ALA A 184 56.14 -21.46 -31.85
N GLU A 185 55.93 -22.23 -32.93
CA GLU A 185 54.69 -22.22 -33.71
C GLU A 185 53.48 -22.69 -32.88
N GLN A 186 53.67 -23.72 -32.05
CA GLN A 186 52.61 -24.26 -31.20
C GLN A 186 52.26 -23.29 -30.05
N GLN A 187 53.26 -22.55 -29.54
CA GLN A 187 53.03 -21.47 -28.57
C GLN A 187 52.38 -20.24 -29.21
N LEU A 188 52.70 -19.93 -30.48
CA LEU A 188 52.07 -18.87 -31.26
C LEU A 188 50.60 -19.19 -31.53
N ALA A 189 50.30 -20.41 -32.00
CA ALA A 189 48.94 -20.87 -32.21
C ALA A 189 48.11 -20.90 -30.91
N ALA A 190 48.71 -21.32 -29.78
CA ALA A 190 48.04 -21.27 -28.48
C ALA A 190 47.84 -19.83 -27.96
N ALA A 191 48.75 -18.90 -28.28
CA ALA A 191 48.61 -17.48 -27.95
C ALA A 191 47.55 -16.81 -28.83
N GLU A 192 47.45 -17.16 -30.11
CA GLU A 192 46.42 -16.70 -31.04
C GLU A 192 45.03 -17.19 -30.62
N GLN A 193 44.90 -18.46 -30.21
CA GLN A 193 43.63 -18.98 -29.67
C GLN A 193 43.21 -18.27 -28.38
N ARG A 194 44.15 -18.00 -27.47
CA ARG A 194 43.85 -17.22 -26.25
C ARG A 194 43.48 -15.78 -26.58
N SER A 195 44.15 -15.17 -27.57
CA SER A 195 43.82 -13.84 -28.05
C SER A 195 42.40 -13.80 -28.64
N ALA A 196 42.04 -14.78 -29.49
CA ALA A 196 40.71 -14.91 -30.07
C ALA A 196 39.63 -15.08 -29.00
N ALA A 197 39.82 -15.99 -28.04
CA ALA A 197 38.88 -16.20 -26.94
C ALA A 197 38.72 -14.96 -26.04
N LEU A 198 39.79 -14.20 -25.84
CA LEU A 198 39.72 -12.92 -25.11
C LEU A 198 38.98 -11.86 -25.93
N MET A 199 39.17 -11.79 -27.25
CA MET A 199 38.41 -10.87 -28.10
C MET A 199 36.92 -11.21 -28.09
N GLU A 200 36.55 -12.49 -28.22
CA GLU A 200 35.18 -12.98 -28.10
C GLU A 200 34.56 -12.66 -26.73
N GLY A 201 35.30 -12.89 -25.65
CA GLY A 201 34.87 -12.54 -24.29
C GLY A 201 34.65 -11.04 -24.11
N THR A 202 35.55 -10.21 -24.63
CA THR A 202 35.38 -8.74 -24.59
C THR A 202 34.20 -8.27 -25.44
N HIS A 203 33.91 -8.95 -26.56
CA HIS A 203 32.77 -8.65 -27.41
C HIS A 203 31.44 -9.00 -26.71
N ALA A 204 31.34 -10.19 -26.12
CA ALA A 204 30.18 -10.60 -25.35
C ALA A 204 29.92 -9.66 -24.16
N LEU A 205 30.98 -9.21 -23.48
CA LEU A 205 30.86 -8.23 -22.40
C LEU A 205 30.40 -6.86 -22.89
N LYS A 206 30.84 -6.41 -24.07
CA LYS A 206 30.36 -5.15 -24.69
C LYS A 206 28.88 -5.24 -25.05
N GLN A 207 28.44 -6.34 -25.66
CA GLN A 207 27.03 -6.57 -25.96
C GLN A 207 26.18 -6.57 -24.69
N LEU A 208 26.64 -7.28 -23.65
CA LEU A 208 25.95 -7.32 -22.36
C LEU A 208 25.86 -5.93 -21.69
N ALA A 209 26.90 -5.11 -21.82
CA ALA A 209 26.88 -3.74 -21.31
C ALA A 209 25.86 -2.86 -22.07
N VAL A 210 25.75 -3.03 -23.39
CA VAL A 210 24.76 -2.32 -24.21
C VAL A 210 23.33 -2.77 -23.83
N ASP A 211 23.08 -4.08 -23.74
CA ASP A 211 21.77 -4.61 -23.36
C ASP A 211 21.34 -4.15 -21.96
N ALA A 212 22.28 -4.07 -21.01
CA ALA A 212 22.02 -3.58 -19.67
C ALA A 212 21.70 -2.08 -19.64
N LEU A 213 22.38 -1.27 -20.46
CA LEU A 213 22.11 0.17 -20.60
C LEU A 213 20.74 0.41 -21.25
N ASP A 214 20.38 -0.38 -22.26
CA ASP A 214 19.07 -0.29 -22.91
C ASP A 214 17.95 -0.70 -21.97
N ALA A 215 18.13 -1.76 -21.18
CA ALA A 215 17.16 -2.18 -20.17
C ALA A 215 16.97 -1.12 -19.08
N LEU A 216 18.07 -0.48 -18.63
CA LEU A 216 18.03 0.61 -17.67
C LEU A 216 17.32 1.84 -18.26
N HIS A 217 17.60 2.20 -19.51
CA HIS A 217 16.95 3.31 -20.19
C HIS A 217 15.44 3.06 -20.36
N GLN A 218 15.04 1.85 -20.73
CA GLN A 218 13.62 1.49 -20.81
C GLN A 218 12.91 1.53 -19.45
N ALA A 219 13.61 1.15 -18.37
CA ALA A 219 13.09 1.29 -17.01
C ALA A 219 12.94 2.76 -16.60
N ASP A 220 13.92 3.60 -16.91
CA ASP A 220 13.90 5.04 -16.64
C ASP A 220 12.75 5.74 -17.38
N VAL A 221 12.56 5.46 -18.67
CA VAL A 221 11.42 5.97 -19.45
C VAL A 221 10.08 5.53 -18.87
N ARG A 222 9.96 4.30 -18.35
CA ARG A 222 8.72 3.82 -17.71
C ARG A 222 8.48 4.48 -16.36
N LEU A 223 9.52 4.67 -15.55
CA LEU A 223 9.43 5.39 -14.29
C LEU A 223 9.04 6.85 -14.51
N GLN A 224 9.63 7.50 -15.51
CA GLN A 224 9.29 8.87 -15.87
C GLN A 224 7.83 8.99 -16.34
N LYS A 225 7.31 8.02 -17.10
CA LYS A 225 5.88 7.96 -17.45
C LYS A 225 4.96 7.78 -16.24
N ILE A 226 5.38 7.01 -15.23
CA ILE A 226 4.60 6.84 -13.99
C ILE A 226 4.60 8.16 -13.19
N LEU A 227 5.77 8.79 -13.07
CA LEU A 227 5.92 10.09 -12.40
C LEU A 227 5.15 11.22 -13.11
N ASP A 228 5.12 11.20 -14.45
CA ASP A 228 4.35 12.15 -15.27
C ASP A 228 2.83 12.01 -15.07
N VAL A 229 2.35 10.82 -14.66
CA VAL A 229 0.95 10.56 -14.30
C VAL A 229 0.65 10.95 -12.85
N GLU A 230 1.64 10.89 -11.96
CA GLU A 230 1.49 11.21 -10.52
C GLU A 230 1.66 12.70 -10.18
N ALA A 231 2.33 13.50 -11.02
CA ALA A 231 2.59 14.92 -10.73
C ALA A 231 1.53 15.88 -11.31
N PRO A 232 0.94 16.81 -10.51
CA PRO A 232 0.16 17.92 -11.04
C PRO A 232 1.05 18.87 -11.87
N ARG A 233 0.47 19.41 -12.96
CA ARG A 233 1.13 20.13 -14.08
C ARG A 233 2.08 21.28 -13.72
N GLU A 234 2.15 21.74 -12.47
CA GLU A 234 2.79 23.01 -12.07
C GLU A 234 4.20 22.88 -11.47
N ALA A 235 4.67 21.68 -11.13
CA ALA A 235 6.03 21.47 -10.59
C ALA A 235 6.92 20.69 -11.57
N ARG A 236 7.17 21.25 -12.76
CA ARG A 236 8.06 20.64 -13.76
C ARG A 236 9.42 21.34 -13.80
N PRO A 237 10.50 20.74 -13.27
CA PRO A 237 11.83 21.05 -13.79
C PRO A 237 11.95 20.39 -15.17
N ARG A 238 11.96 21.20 -16.23
CA ARG A 238 12.34 20.77 -17.58
C ARG A 238 13.84 20.43 -17.59
N VAL A 239 14.20 19.21 -17.20
CA VAL A 239 15.54 18.68 -17.47
C VAL A 239 15.50 17.92 -18.78
N ARG A 240 16.49 18.24 -19.61
CA ARG A 240 16.57 18.04 -21.06
C ARG A 240 16.45 16.59 -21.50
N ALA A 241 15.72 16.41 -22.60
CA ALA A 241 15.69 15.23 -23.45
C ALA A 241 16.94 15.16 -24.35
N ASP A 242 18.13 15.18 -23.77
CA ASP A 242 19.37 14.89 -24.50
C ASP A 242 19.95 13.60 -23.92
N ALA A 243 19.39 12.46 -24.35
CA ALA A 243 20.01 11.15 -24.11
C ALA A 243 21.33 11.09 -24.90
N PRO A 244 22.43 10.54 -24.34
CA PRO A 244 23.60 10.23 -25.13
C PRO A 244 23.21 9.16 -26.15
N ASP A 245 23.38 9.48 -27.43
CA ASP A 245 23.10 8.61 -28.56
C ASP A 245 24.00 7.36 -28.46
N VAL A 246 23.46 6.25 -27.97
CA VAL A 246 24.18 4.97 -27.72
C VAL A 246 24.82 4.44 -29.01
N ALA A 247 24.27 4.84 -30.16
CA ALA A 247 24.80 4.56 -31.49
C ALA A 247 26.19 5.17 -31.77
N HIS A 248 26.59 6.23 -31.04
CA HIS A 248 27.93 6.83 -31.17
C HIS A 248 28.99 6.16 -30.29
N ILE A 249 28.59 5.38 -29.28
CA ILE A 249 29.53 4.73 -28.36
C ILE A 249 29.88 3.32 -28.86
N PHE A 250 28.93 2.62 -29.49
CA PHE A 250 29.18 1.32 -30.14
C PHE A 250 28.39 1.20 -31.45
N PRO A 251 29.05 1.12 -32.63
CA PRO A 251 28.35 0.87 -33.88
C PRO A 251 27.66 -0.50 -33.83
N PRO A 252 26.43 -0.64 -34.37
CA PRO A 252 25.69 -1.90 -34.30
C PRO A 252 26.45 -2.98 -35.08
N LEU A 253 27.00 -3.95 -34.37
CA LEU A 253 27.67 -5.10 -34.97
C LEU A 253 26.62 -6.04 -35.54
N ARG A 254 26.83 -6.45 -36.79
CA ARG A 254 25.96 -7.40 -37.50
C ARG A 254 25.77 -8.66 -36.63
N PRO A 255 24.55 -9.19 -36.48
CA PRO A 255 24.34 -10.43 -35.76
C PRO A 255 25.08 -11.54 -36.50
N LEU A 256 26.20 -12.01 -35.94
CA LEU A 256 26.73 -13.30 -36.32
C LEU A 256 25.76 -14.33 -35.75
N VAL A 257 25.10 -15.02 -36.68
CA VAL A 257 24.37 -16.25 -36.45
C VAL A 257 25.34 -17.27 -35.89
N THR A 258 25.41 -17.41 -34.57
CA THR A 258 25.96 -18.60 -33.94
C THR A 258 24.81 -19.30 -33.21
N ASP A 259 24.73 -20.62 -33.39
CA ASP A 259 23.65 -21.52 -32.95
C ASP A 259 23.53 -21.65 -31.41
N ASP A 260 24.05 -20.67 -30.65
CA ASP A 260 23.95 -20.60 -29.21
C ASP A 260 22.58 -20.05 -28.79
N THR A 261 21.62 -20.96 -28.88
CA THR A 261 20.27 -20.80 -28.32
C THR A 261 20.32 -20.52 -26.81
N GLU A 262 19.25 -19.95 -26.29
CA GLU A 262 19.09 -19.40 -24.93
C GLU A 262 19.42 -20.39 -23.78
N GLU A 263 19.55 -21.69 -24.09
CA GLU A 263 19.68 -22.78 -23.14
C GLU A 263 21.13 -23.15 -22.76
N THR A 264 22.12 -22.84 -23.60
CA THR A 264 23.49 -23.39 -23.43
C THR A 264 24.38 -22.58 -22.49
N HIS A 265 24.20 -21.26 -22.38
CA HIS A 265 25.08 -20.44 -21.54
C HIS A 265 24.50 -20.18 -20.13
N PRO A 266 25.18 -20.60 -19.04
CA PRO A 266 24.66 -20.50 -17.67
C PRO A 266 24.38 -19.05 -17.23
N ALA A 267 25.08 -18.07 -17.80
CA ALA A 267 24.80 -16.66 -17.52
C ALA A 267 23.50 -16.16 -18.19
N ARG A 268 23.19 -16.61 -19.42
CA ARG A 268 21.93 -16.26 -20.10
C ARG A 268 20.72 -16.87 -19.39
N ARG A 269 20.87 -18.11 -18.90
CA ARG A 269 19.85 -18.77 -18.07
C ARG A 269 19.52 -17.97 -16.81
N ARG A 270 20.54 -17.54 -16.07
CA ARG A 270 20.38 -16.71 -14.86
C ARG A 270 19.74 -15.36 -15.17
N LEU A 271 20.11 -14.73 -16.28
CA LEU A 271 19.52 -13.47 -16.71
C LEU A 271 18.07 -13.63 -17.16
N TRP A 272 17.73 -14.72 -17.83
CA TRP A 272 16.35 -15.04 -18.17
C TRP A 272 15.50 -15.22 -16.91
N THR A 273 15.99 -15.97 -15.91
CA THR A 273 15.30 -16.12 -14.62
C THR A 273 15.12 -14.79 -13.90
N LEU A 274 16.15 -13.93 -13.88
CA LEU A 274 16.07 -12.60 -13.26
C LEU A 274 15.12 -11.65 -14.03
N SER A 275 15.18 -11.66 -15.36
CA SER A 275 14.30 -10.84 -16.20
C SER A 275 12.83 -11.21 -16.01
N ARG A 276 12.54 -12.51 -15.90
CA ARG A 276 11.20 -13.02 -15.62
C ARG A 276 10.73 -12.66 -14.21
N ALA A 277 11.59 -12.83 -13.20
CA ALA A 277 11.27 -12.43 -11.83
C ALA A 277 11.00 -10.92 -11.72
N LEU A 278 11.75 -10.09 -12.45
CA LEU A 278 11.51 -8.65 -12.53
C LEU A 278 10.17 -8.33 -13.23
N GLN A 279 9.85 -9.01 -14.34
CA GLN A 279 8.57 -8.85 -15.02
C GLN A 279 7.39 -9.25 -14.12
N GLU A 280 7.50 -10.35 -13.38
CA GLU A 280 6.49 -10.81 -12.42
C GLU A 280 6.31 -9.81 -11.28
N HIS A 281 7.41 -9.26 -10.73
CA HIS A 281 7.34 -8.26 -9.66
C HIS A 281 6.75 -6.92 -10.15
N VAL A 282 7.05 -6.49 -11.38
CA VAL A 282 6.44 -5.30 -11.98
C VAL A 282 4.95 -5.52 -12.23
N ALA A 283 4.55 -6.71 -12.68
CA ALA A 283 3.13 -7.06 -12.84
C ALA A 283 2.39 -7.00 -11.49
N GLN A 284 2.98 -7.56 -10.42
CA GLN A 284 2.41 -7.49 -9.07
C GLN A 284 2.26 -6.06 -8.56
N LEU A 285 3.27 -5.20 -8.78
CA LEU A 285 3.20 -3.78 -8.43
C LEU A 285 2.11 -3.04 -9.21
N SER A 286 1.96 -3.33 -10.50
CA SER A 286 0.90 -2.74 -11.33
C SER A 286 -0.50 -3.16 -10.86
N GLN A 287 -0.69 -4.43 -10.49
CA GLN A 287 -1.94 -4.94 -9.94
C GLN A 287 -2.25 -4.33 -8.57
N TRP A 288 -1.24 -4.17 -7.72
CA TRP A 288 -1.38 -3.50 -6.43
C TRP A 288 -1.75 -2.01 -6.59
N ALA A 289 -1.11 -1.31 -7.53
CA ALA A 289 -1.44 0.08 -7.85
C ALA A 289 -2.89 0.20 -8.37
N ALA A 290 -3.30 -0.66 -9.31
CA ALA A 290 -4.67 -0.69 -9.80
C ALA A 290 -5.69 -0.97 -8.68
N ALA A 291 -5.43 -1.94 -7.81
CA ALA A 291 -6.29 -2.24 -6.65
C ALA A 291 -6.38 -1.06 -5.67
N ARG A 292 -5.29 -0.29 -5.52
CA ARG A 292 -5.26 0.92 -4.68
C ARG A 292 -6.07 2.05 -5.30
N HIS A 293 -6.03 2.23 -6.62
CA HIS A 293 -6.87 3.21 -7.32
C HIS A 293 -8.36 2.88 -7.16
N VAL A 294 -8.77 1.63 -7.40
CA VAL A 294 -10.17 1.21 -7.19
C VAL A 294 -10.65 1.45 -5.75
N ARG A 295 -9.78 1.21 -4.75
CA ARG A 295 -10.11 1.52 -3.34
C ARG A 295 -10.24 3.01 -3.08
N ARG A 296 -9.41 3.84 -3.70
CA ARG A 296 -9.47 5.30 -3.57
C ARG A 296 -10.71 5.86 -4.25
N ASP A 297 -11.06 5.34 -5.41
CA ASP A 297 -12.25 5.74 -6.17
C ASP A 297 -13.52 5.36 -5.39
N ALA A 298 -13.58 4.13 -4.86
CA ALA A 298 -14.67 3.70 -3.97
C ALA A 298 -14.78 4.56 -2.69
N GLN A 299 -13.66 4.99 -2.11
CA GLN A 299 -13.65 5.91 -0.96
C GLN A 299 -14.16 7.30 -1.34
N SER A 300 -13.83 7.81 -2.54
CA SER A 300 -14.35 9.08 -3.01
C SER A 300 -15.84 9.04 -3.38
N GLU A 301 -16.33 7.91 -3.90
CA GLU A 301 -17.76 7.70 -4.16
C GLU A 301 -18.55 7.61 -2.85
N LEU A 302 -18.03 6.89 -1.84
CA LEU A 302 -18.64 6.85 -0.51
C LEU A 302 -18.67 8.23 0.16
N ALA A 303 -17.58 8.99 0.06
CA ALA A 303 -17.53 10.36 0.58
C ALA A 303 -18.49 11.31 -0.16
N ALA A 304 -18.70 11.11 -1.47
CA ALA A 304 -19.69 11.87 -2.25
C ALA A 304 -21.13 11.52 -1.83
N VAL A 305 -21.44 10.25 -1.61
CA VAL A 305 -22.76 9.80 -1.12
C VAL A 305 -23.03 10.29 0.30
N GLU A 306 -22.02 10.29 1.18
CA GLU A 306 -22.14 10.87 2.53
C GLU A 306 -22.34 12.39 2.49
N ALA A 307 -21.71 13.09 1.54
CA ALA A 307 -21.94 14.52 1.34
C ALA A 307 -23.35 14.82 0.82
N GLU A 308 -23.86 14.03 -0.15
CA GLU A 308 -25.24 14.16 -0.64
C GLU A 308 -26.28 13.85 0.45
N LEU A 309 -26.03 12.85 1.30
CA LEU A 309 -26.88 12.56 2.46
C LEU A 309 -26.85 13.68 3.49
N GLY A 310 -25.69 14.30 3.73
CA GLY A 310 -25.56 15.48 4.59
C GLY A 310 -26.29 16.71 4.05
N GLU A 311 -26.29 16.93 2.73
CA GLU A 311 -27.07 18.00 2.10
C GLU A 311 -28.59 17.75 2.17
N VAL A 312 -29.03 16.49 2.03
CA VAL A 312 -30.44 16.11 2.19
C VAL A 312 -30.90 16.25 3.66
N GLU A 313 -30.05 15.90 4.63
CA GLU A 313 -30.32 16.18 6.06
C GLU A 313 -30.35 17.67 6.38
N ALA A 314 -29.49 18.48 5.77
CA ALA A 314 -29.52 19.94 5.91
C ALA A 314 -30.78 20.57 5.29
N GLN A 315 -31.29 20.01 4.19
CA GLN A 315 -32.55 20.45 3.57
C GLN A 315 -33.78 20.02 4.38
N LEU A 316 -33.73 18.89 5.10
CA LEU A 316 -34.82 18.42 5.97
C LEU A 316 -34.75 19.00 7.40
N GLY A 317 -33.60 19.50 7.85
CA GLY A 317 -33.39 20.13 9.15
C GLY A 317 -33.56 21.66 9.20
N GLY A 318 -33.76 22.32 8.04
CA GLY A 318 -33.85 23.78 7.91
C GLY A 318 -35.19 24.44 8.33
N GLY A 319 -35.95 23.81 9.23
CA GLY A 319 -37.28 24.26 9.65
C GLY A 319 -37.50 24.15 11.15
N GLY A 320 -36.63 24.74 11.97
CA GLY A 320 -36.73 24.65 13.43
C GLY A 320 -36.07 25.82 14.15
N VAL A 321 -36.86 26.88 14.37
CA VAL A 321 -36.84 27.80 15.52
C VAL A 321 -35.47 28.22 16.05
N ARG A 322 -35.01 29.41 15.64
CA ARG A 322 -34.08 30.22 16.43
C ARG A 322 -34.84 30.74 17.64
N ASP A 323 -34.58 30.16 18.82
CA ASP A 323 -34.91 30.78 20.09
C ASP A 323 -33.63 31.36 20.69
N GLU A 324 -33.71 32.65 21.01
CA GLU A 324 -32.67 33.41 21.68
C GLU A 324 -32.67 33.04 23.16
N GLY A 325 -31.52 32.74 23.75
CA GLY A 325 -31.47 32.50 25.18
C GLY A 325 -30.07 32.26 25.73
N GLY A 326 -29.48 33.32 26.26
CA GLY A 326 -28.78 33.31 27.55
C GLY A 326 -27.50 32.50 27.68
N GLY A 327 -26.37 33.21 27.74
CA GLY A 327 -25.07 32.63 28.13
C GLY A 327 -25.00 32.19 29.59
N VAL A 328 -23.88 31.54 29.94
CA VAL A 328 -23.12 31.65 31.19
C VAL A 328 -21.85 30.81 31.06
N GLY A 329 -20.71 31.45 31.34
CA GLY A 329 -19.52 30.90 32.00
C GLY A 329 -18.86 29.62 31.49
N ALA A 330 -17.66 29.75 30.92
CA ALA A 330 -16.63 28.73 31.03
C ALA A 330 -15.28 29.40 31.30
N ASP A 331 -15.00 29.55 32.59
CA ASP A 331 -13.67 29.73 33.14
C ASP A 331 -12.78 28.52 32.82
N VAL A 332 -11.53 28.83 32.47
CA VAL A 332 -10.30 28.20 32.98
C VAL A 332 -10.28 26.65 33.03
N PHE A 333 -9.51 26.04 32.13
CA PHE A 333 -8.64 24.92 32.53
C PHE A 333 -7.40 24.84 31.62
N ASP A 334 -6.32 25.44 32.11
CA ASP A 334 -4.94 25.21 31.67
C ASP A 334 -4.49 23.85 32.19
N SER A 335 -3.97 22.99 31.30
CA SER A 335 -3.38 21.70 31.64
C SER A 335 -2.39 21.29 30.57
N SER A 336 -1.30 22.06 30.46
CA SER A 336 -0.06 21.58 29.85
C SER A 336 1.07 21.51 30.88
N GLU A 337 0.95 20.58 31.81
CA GLU A 337 2.07 20.12 32.63
C GLU A 337 2.06 18.58 32.65
N THR A 338 3.00 17.94 31.95
CA THR A 338 3.94 16.98 32.54
C THR A 338 4.75 16.18 31.49
N LYS A 339 6.07 16.18 31.75
CA LYS A 339 7.03 15.06 31.58
C LYS A 339 7.47 14.61 30.19
N ARG A 340 8.75 14.90 29.90
CA ARG A 340 9.92 13.96 29.88
C ARG A 340 11.15 14.77 29.48
N ARG A 341 12.08 15.15 30.36
CA ARG A 341 13.17 14.38 31.01
C ARG A 341 13.93 13.39 30.10
N ARG A 342 15.25 13.63 30.06
CA ARG A 342 16.39 12.83 29.54
C ARG A 342 16.65 13.02 28.04
N VAL A 343 17.88 13.22 27.55
CA VAL A 343 19.16 12.61 27.96
C VAL A 343 20.32 13.59 27.69
N SER A 344 21.19 13.76 28.69
CA SER A 344 22.60 14.07 28.47
C SER A 344 23.32 12.73 28.38
N ASP A 345 24.02 12.49 27.27
CA ASP A 345 25.29 11.76 27.10
C ASP A 345 25.55 11.58 25.59
#